data_AF-A0A3C0NB37-F1
#
_entry.id   AF-A0A3C0NB37-F1
#
_cell.length_a   1.000
_cell.length_b   1.000
_cell.length_c   1.000
_cell.angle_alpha   90.00
_cell.angle_beta   90.00
_cell.angle_gamma   90.00
#
_symmetry.space_group_name_H-M   'P 1'
#
loop_
_entity.id
_entity.type
_entity.pdbx_description
1 polymer ?
#
loop_
_entity_poly.entity_id
_entity_poly.type
_entity_poly.pdbx_seq_one_letter_code
_entity_poly.pdbx_strand_id
1 'polypeptide(L)' 'EGWHNNHHAYPHVAPAGRQWWEVDVTWWAIQVLKAVGLAQKVVMPPQEKLVT' A
#
# COMPACT_ATOMS: atom_id res chain seq x y z
N GLU A 1 -6.89 4.96 14.05
CA GLU A 1 -5.43 4.77 14.22
C GLU A 1 -4.84 3.56 13.47
N GLY A 2 -5.63 2.67 12.86
CA GLY A 2 -5.12 1.49 12.14
C GLY A 2 -4.14 1.80 11.01
N TRP A 3 -4.35 2.89 10.27
CA TRP A 3 -3.43 3.36 9.23
C TRP A 3 -2.02 3.69 9.74
N HIS A 4 -1.93 4.35 10.90
CA HIS A 4 -0.65 4.62 11.54
C HIS A 4 0.04 3.32 12.01
N ASN A 5 -0.71 2.35 12.54
CA ASN A 5 -0.17 1.04 12.91
C ASN A 5 0.35 0.24 11.71
N ASN A 6 -0.37 0.30 10.58
CA ASN A 6 0.04 -0.35 9.34
C ASN A 6 1.34 0.28 8.81
N HIS A 7 1.42 1.61 8.81
CA HIS A 7 2.62 2.34 8.41
C HIS A 7 3.81 2.04 9.31
N HIS A 8 3.64 1.94 10.64
CA HIS A 8 4.73 1.57 11.54
C HIS A 8 5.20 0.11 11.38
N ALA A 9 4.30 -0.81 11.01
CA ALA A 9 4.68 -2.20 10.73
C ALA A 9 5.50 -2.35 9.43
N TYR A 10 5.18 -1.54 8.42
CA TYR A 10 5.85 -1.57 7.12
C TYR A 10 6.03 -0.15 6.55
N PRO A 11 6.99 0.65 7.05
CA PRO A 11 7.11 2.06 6.71
C PRO A 11 7.50 2.32 5.25
N HIS A 12 8.09 1.31 4.61
CA HIS A 12 8.50 1.38 3.21
C HIS A 12 7.43 0.89 2.22
N VAL A 13 6.32 0.32 2.69
CA VAL A 13 5.26 -0.19 1.82
C VAL A 13 4.36 0.96 1.37
N ALA A 14 4.04 0.99 0.07
CA ALA A 14 3.29 2.07 -0.54
C ALA A 14 1.80 2.09 -0.15
N PRO A 15 1.06 0.96 -0.13
CA PRO A 15 -0.26 0.91 0.49
C PRO A 15 -0.19 1.02 2.02
N ALA A 16 -0.92 1.97 2.60
CA ALA A 16 -1.15 2.05 4.04
C ALA A 16 -2.40 1.26 4.47
N GLY A 17 -3.34 1.03 3.55
CA GLY A 17 -4.48 0.12 3.73
C GLY A 17 -4.08 -1.36 3.61
N ARG A 18 -4.58 -2.19 4.52
CA ARG A 18 -4.45 -3.66 4.51
C ARG A 18 -5.75 -4.38 4.18
N GLN A 19 -6.90 -3.79 4.46
CA GLN A 19 -8.21 -4.39 4.17
C GLN A 19 -8.85 -3.76 2.93
N TRP A 20 -9.67 -4.53 2.21
CA TRP A 20 -10.28 -4.06 0.97
C TRP A 20 -11.26 -2.88 1.14
N TRP A 21 -11.80 -2.70 2.35
CA TRP A 21 -12.69 -1.57 2.69
C TRP A 21 -11.95 -0.34 3.25
N GLU A 22 -10.63 -0.40 3.44
CA GLU A 22 -9.86 0.77 3.87
C GLU A 22 -9.63 1.71 2.69
N VAL A 23 -10.22 2.90 2.76
CA VAL A 23 -10.05 3.92 1.72
C VAL A 23 -8.65 4.52 1.84
N ASP A 24 -7.80 4.23 0.85
CA ASP A 24 -6.42 4.70 0.79
C ASP A 24 -6.21 5.67 -0.38
N VAL A 25 -6.40 6.96 -0.09
CA VAL A 25 -6.28 8.04 -1.09
C VAL A 25 -4.84 8.19 -1.59
N THR A 26 -3.86 7.98 -0.71
CA THR A 26 -2.43 8.05 -1.06
C THR A 26 -2.06 6.93 -2.02
N TRP A 27 -2.57 5.72 -1.78
CA TRP A 27 -2.39 4.58 -2.68
C TRP A 27 -3.00 4.83 -4.06
N TRP A 28 -4.19 5.43 -4.13
CA TRP A 28 -4.78 5.81 -5.41
C TRP A 28 -3.92 6.82 -6.18
N ALA A 29 -3.38 7.83 -5.50
CA ALA A 29 -2.44 8.76 -6.12
C ALA A 29 -1.18 8.06 -6.64
N ILE A 30 -0.59 7.15 -5.86
CA ILE A 30 0.59 6.35 -6.27
C ILE A 30 0.25 5.48 -7.49
N GLN A 31 -0.94 4.89 -7.54
CA GLN A 31 -1.38 4.08 -8.68
C GLN A 31 -1.54 4.92 -9.96
N VAL A 32 -2.07 6.14 -9.86
CA VAL A 32 -2.11 7.08 -10.99
C VAL A 32 -0.70 7.43 -11.45
N LEU A 33 0.20 7.78 -10.53
CA LEU A 33 1.61 8.08 -10.85
C LEU A 33 2.32 6.89 -11.48
N LYS A 34 2.02 5.67 -11.04
CA LYS A 34 2.55 4.43 -11.62
C LYS A 34 2.01 4.22 -13.04
N ALA A 35 0.72 4.46 -13.27
CA ALA A 35 0.08 4.31 -14.58
C ALA A 35 0.67 5.28 -15.62
N VAL A 36 1.00 6.51 -15.22
CA VAL A 36 1.66 7.49 -16.10
C VAL A 36 3.19 7.35 -16.15
N GLY A 37 3.76 6.33 -15.50
CA GLY A 37 5.20 6.03 -15.53
C GLY A 37 6.08 6.89 -14.62
N LEU A 38 5.49 7.75 -13.78
CA LEU A 38 6.21 8.62 -12.83
C LEU A 38 6.65 7.87 -11.58
N ALA A 39 5.90 6.85 -11.15
CA ALA A 39 6.27 5.99 -10.03
C ALA A 39 6.67 4.59 -10.53
N GLN A 40 7.97 4.29 -10.54
CA GLN A 40 8.51 3.06 -11.11
C GLN A 40 8.92 2.01 -10.07
N LYS A 41 9.31 2.45 -8.86
CA LYS A 41 9.80 1.58 -7.78
C LYS A 41 8.82 1.57 -6.60
N VAL A 42 7.62 1.05 -6.85
CA VAL A 42 6.56 0.94 -5.82
C VAL A 42 6.77 -0.34 -5.00
N VAL A 43 7.01 -0.19 -3.70
CA VAL A 43 7.20 -1.31 -2.77
C VAL A 43 5.83 -1.81 -2.30
N MET A 44 5.54 -3.07 -2.55
CA MET A 44 4.30 -3.73 -2.14
C MET A 44 4.48 -4.47 -0.82
N PRO A 45 3.41 -4.68 -0.03
CA PRO A 45 3.50 -5.56 1.13
C PRO A 45 3.90 -6.98 0.69
N PRO A 46 4.62 -7.74 1.53
CA PRO A 46 4.86 -9.16 1.26
C PRO A 46 3.52 -9.86 1.04
N GLN A 47 3.40 -10.71 0.02
CA GLN A 47 2.18 -11.51 -0.14
C GLN A 47 1.97 -12.34 1.12
N GLU A 48 0.90 -12.07 1.85
CA GLU A 48 0.44 -12.92 2.93
C GLU A 48 0.11 -14.27 2.29
N LYS A 49 0.96 -15.28 2.53
CA LYS A 49 0.66 -16.64 2.10
C LYS A 49 -0.59 -17.04 2.87
N LEU A 50 -1.72 -17.08 2.18
CA LEU A 50 -2.93 -17.73 2.69
C LEU A 50 -2.49 -19.14 3.09
N VAL A 51 -2.42 -19.40 4.40
CA VAL A 51 -2.22 -20.75 4.92
C VAL A 51 -3.54 -21.46 4.64
N THR A 52 -3.56 -22.24 3.56
CA THR A 52 -4.65 -23.16 3.22
C THR A 52 -4.72 -24.31 4.20
#